data_AF-A0A9D8SQZ9-F1
#
_entry.id   AF-A0A9D8SQZ9-F1
#
_cell.length_a   1.000
_cell.length_b   1.000
_cell.length_c   1.000
_cell.angle_alpha   90.00
_cell.angle_beta   90.00
_cell.angle_gamma   90.00
#
_symmetry.space_group_name_H-M   'P 1'
#
loop_
_entity.id
_entity.type
_entity.pdbx_description
1 polymer ?
#
loop_
_entity_poly.entity_id
_entity_poly.type
_entity_poly.pdbx_seq_one_letter_code
_entity_poly.pdbx_strand_id
1 'polypeptide(L)'
;MTDIKNMTEPEAAEQLAYLAKEIEKANIAYYQNDDPYLDDAQYDKLRHLNDAIEAKFPHLIRADSPSKRIGAKVKSDFKKIELKVPMLSLADIFEKAEVSDFIMSIKRFLNSGEDI
;
A
#
# COMPACT_ATOMS: atom_id res chain seq x y z
N MET A 1 30.19 10.08 -7.10
CA MET A 1 29.82 8.84 -7.82
C MET A 1 30.53 7.70 -7.13
N THR A 2 29.81 6.91 -6.33
CA THR A 2 30.39 5.77 -5.60
C THR A 2 30.76 4.71 -6.64
N ASP A 3 32.05 4.43 -6.77
CA ASP A 3 32.54 3.48 -7.77
C ASP A 3 32.37 2.05 -7.26
N ILE A 4 31.19 1.50 -7.49
CA ILE A 4 30.79 0.15 -7.03
C ILE A 4 31.78 -0.91 -7.54
N LYS A 5 32.47 -0.65 -8.68
CA LYS A 5 33.43 -1.60 -9.26
C LYS A 5 34.64 -1.85 -8.37
N ASN A 6 35.11 -0.86 -7.62
CA ASN A 6 36.32 -0.96 -6.80
C ASN A 6 36.06 -1.19 -5.29
N MET A 7 34.78 -1.28 -4.89
CA MET A 7 34.38 -1.50 -3.49
C MET A 7 34.79 -2.90 -3.00
N THR A 8 35.31 -2.97 -1.76
CA THR A 8 35.66 -4.20 -1.05
C THR A 8 34.45 -4.80 -0.33
N GLU A 9 34.49 -6.08 0.05
CA GLU A 9 33.38 -6.74 0.77
C GLU A 9 33.02 -6.07 2.11
N PRO A 10 33.98 -5.65 2.97
CA PRO A 10 33.64 -4.96 4.22
C PRO A 10 32.96 -3.62 3.98
N GLU A 11 33.45 -2.84 3.01
CA GLU A 11 32.85 -1.56 2.63
C GLU A 11 31.44 -1.74 2.05
N ALA A 12 31.25 -2.78 1.24
CA ALA A 12 29.93 -3.11 0.70
C ALA A 12 28.94 -3.48 1.80
N ALA A 13 29.37 -4.26 2.80
CA ALA A 13 28.52 -4.63 3.94
C ALA A 13 28.13 -3.41 4.79
N GLU A 14 29.07 -2.49 5.04
CA GLU A 14 28.82 -1.24 5.75
C GLU A 14 27.87 -0.33 4.97
N GLN A 15 28.10 -0.19 3.66
CA GLN A 15 27.26 0.61 2.77
C GLN A 15 25.84 0.05 2.67
N LEU A 16 25.67 -1.27 2.55
CA LEU A 16 24.34 -1.90 2.57
C LEU A 16 23.62 -1.68 3.91
N ALA A 17 24.35 -1.72 5.03
CA ALA A 17 23.76 -1.45 6.34
C ALA A 17 23.31 0.01 6.48
N TYR A 18 24.08 0.96 5.93
CA TYR A 18 23.70 2.36 5.87
C TYR A 18 22.47 2.59 4.97
N LEU A 19 22.49 2.05 3.75
CA LEU A 19 21.39 2.18 2.78
C LEU A 19 20.10 1.56 3.29
N ALA A 20 20.16 0.39 3.94
CA ALA A 20 18.98 -0.23 4.54
C ALA A 20 18.33 0.66 5.60
N LYS A 21 19.13 1.32 6.45
CA LYS A 21 18.61 2.26 7.47
C LYS A 21 18.03 3.52 6.84
N GLU A 22 18.73 4.10 5.86
CA GLU A 22 18.31 5.35 5.24
C GLU A 22 17.04 5.17 4.41
N ILE A 23 16.94 4.08 3.64
CA ILE A 23 15.73 3.75 2.87
C ILE A 23 14.56 3.45 3.80
N GLU A 24 14.79 2.76 4.93
CA GLU A 24 13.72 2.52 5.91
C GLU A 24 13.24 3.82 6.56
N LYS A 25 14.15 4.72 6.92
CA LYS A 25 13.81 6.04 7.45
C LYS A 25 12.98 6.85 6.44
N ALA A 26 13.38 6.84 5.17
CA ALA A 26 12.63 7.48 4.09
C ALA A 26 11.24 6.85 3.90
N ASN A 27 11.12 5.52 3.96
CA ASN A 27 9.84 4.83 3.89
C ASN A 27 8.90 5.23 5.05
N ILE A 28 9.41 5.31 6.29
CA ILE A 28 8.60 5.74 7.44
C ILE A 28 8.13 7.18 7.26
N ALA A 29 9.04 8.07 6.85
CA ALA A 29 8.73 9.47 6.60
C ALA A 29 7.61 9.63 5.55
N TYR A 30 7.70 8.90 4.44
CA TYR A 30 6.73 8.95 3.34
C TYR A 30 5.40 8.24 3.70
N TYR A 31 5.44 6.98 4.14
CA TYR A 31 4.23 6.15 4.30
C TYR A 31 3.52 6.29 5.64
N GLN A 32 4.21 6.71 6.70
CA GLN A 32 3.62 6.78 8.05
C GLN A 32 3.41 8.21 8.54
N ASN A 33 4.34 9.10 8.23
CA ASN A 33 4.35 10.45 8.79
C ASN A 33 3.84 11.53 7.82
N ASP A 34 3.71 11.22 6.52
CA ASP A 34 3.35 12.17 5.47
C ASP A 34 4.28 13.42 5.44
N ASP A 35 5.56 13.20 5.81
CA ASP A 35 6.62 14.22 5.90
C ASP A 35 7.91 13.73 5.22
N PRO A 36 7.90 13.55 3.88
CA PRO A 36 9.06 13.06 3.16
C PRO A 36 10.18 14.11 3.13
N TYR A 37 11.37 13.71 3.62
CA TYR A 37 12.58 14.55 3.58
C TYR A 37 13.45 14.29 2.34
N LEU A 38 13.12 13.29 1.53
CA LEU A 38 13.76 12.98 0.25
C LEU A 38 12.76 13.17 -0.88
N ASP A 39 13.23 13.72 -2.00
CA ASP A 39 12.49 13.66 -3.26
C ASP A 39 12.59 12.26 -3.88
N ASP A 40 11.59 11.88 -4.70
CA ASP A 40 11.53 10.58 -5.38
C ASP A 40 12.83 10.21 -6.10
N ALA A 41 13.46 11.16 -6.82
CA ALA A 41 14.72 10.93 -7.51
C ALA A 41 15.91 10.67 -6.56
N GLN A 42 15.87 11.20 -5.34
CA GLN A 42 16.86 10.90 -4.31
C GLN A 42 16.62 9.50 -3.73
N TYR A 43 15.37 9.16 -3.43
CA TYR A 43 14.99 7.84 -2.98
C TYR A 43 15.38 6.75 -3.98
N ASP A 44 15.06 6.96 -5.26
CA ASP A 44 15.38 6.04 -6.35
C ASP A 44 16.88 5.83 -6.51
N LYS A 45 17.68 6.89 -6.34
CA LYS A 45 19.15 6.76 -6.35
C LYS A 45 19.66 5.86 -5.22
N LEU A 46 19.09 5.96 -4.03
CA LEU A 46 19.45 5.10 -2.90
C LEU A 46 19.06 3.64 -3.18
N ARG A 47 17.85 3.41 -3.70
CA ARG A 47 17.36 2.09 -4.14
C ARG A 47 18.28 1.47 -5.20
N HIS A 48 18.57 2.20 -6.27
CA HIS A 48 19.46 1.73 -7.34
C HIS A 48 20.86 1.41 -6.84
N LEU A 49 21.41 2.21 -5.92
CA LEU A 49 22.71 1.94 -5.33
C LEU A 49 22.69 0.67 -4.48
N ASN A 50 21.64 0.46 -3.68
CA ASN A 50 21.46 -0.76 -2.90
C ASN A 50 21.41 -1.98 -3.82
N ASP A 51 20.57 -1.96 -4.84
CA ASP A 51 20.40 -3.07 -5.78
C ASP A 51 21.69 -3.38 -6.54
N ALA A 52 22.44 -2.35 -6.93
CA ALA A 52 23.72 -2.52 -7.62
C ALA A 52 24.80 -3.15 -6.71
N ILE A 53 24.83 -2.81 -5.41
CA ILE A 53 25.76 -3.43 -4.46
C ILE A 53 25.34 -4.87 -4.17
N GLU A 54 24.05 -5.15 -4.01
CA GLU A 54 23.52 -6.50 -3.82
C GLU A 54 23.76 -7.42 -5.03
N ALA A 55 23.63 -6.88 -6.25
CA ALA A 55 23.96 -7.62 -7.47
C ALA A 55 25.45 -8.00 -7.54
N LYS A 56 26.34 -7.13 -7.04
CA LYS A 56 27.78 -7.42 -6.99
C LYS A 56 28.15 -8.36 -5.84
N PHE A 57 27.46 -8.26 -4.71
CA PHE A 57 27.71 -9.07 -3.51
C PHE A 57 26.45 -9.82 -3.04
N PRO A 58 25.97 -10.84 -3.76
CA PRO A 58 24.71 -11.53 -3.43
C PRO A 58 24.74 -12.22 -2.05
N HIS A 59 25.92 -12.59 -1.57
CA HIS A 59 26.11 -13.22 -0.26
C HIS A 59 26.02 -12.22 0.90
N LEU A 60 26.08 -10.91 0.64
CA LEU A 60 25.93 -9.84 1.63
C LEU A 60 24.49 -9.32 1.74
N ILE A 61 23.55 -9.87 0.97
CA ILE A 61 22.14 -9.45 1.02
C ILE A 61 21.57 -9.74 2.41
N ARG A 62 21.26 -8.66 3.14
CA ARG A 62 20.77 -8.73 4.51
C ARG A 62 19.31 -9.20 4.56
N ALA A 63 18.89 -9.74 5.70
CA ALA A 63 17.50 -10.12 5.93
C ALA A 63 16.55 -8.91 5.99
N ASP A 64 17.05 -7.76 6.43
CA ASP A 64 16.32 -6.48 6.52
C ASP A 64 16.44 -5.63 5.25
N SER A 65 17.00 -6.18 4.16
CA SER A 65 17.24 -5.43 2.93
C SER A 65 15.95 -4.81 2.35
N PRO A 66 16.01 -3.54 1.90
CA PRO A 66 14.91 -2.89 1.18
C PRO A 66 14.48 -3.63 -0.09
N SER A 67 15.37 -4.37 -0.76
CA SER A 67 15.06 -5.13 -1.98
C SER A 67 14.14 -6.33 -1.68
N LYS A 68 14.23 -6.90 -0.48
CA LYS A 68 13.37 -8.00 -0.02
C LYS A 68 12.03 -7.54 0.55
N ARG A 69 11.91 -6.26 0.90
CA ARG A 69 10.66 -5.67 1.40
C ARG A 69 9.80 -5.19 0.24
N ILE A 70 9.07 -6.13 -0.36
CA ILE A 70 8.01 -5.81 -1.33
C ILE A 70 6.69 -5.65 -0.54
N GLY A 71 6.17 -4.43 -0.50
CA GLY A 71 4.94 -4.09 0.22
C GLY A 71 5.17 -3.62 1.66
N ALA A 72 4.28 -2.74 2.14
CA ALA A 72 4.28 -2.30 3.54
C ALA A 72 3.89 -3.47 4.46
N LYS A 73 4.51 -3.55 5.64
CA LYS A 73 4.06 -4.47 6.69
C LYS A 73 2.60 -4.15 7.00
N VAL A 74 1.69 -5.09 6.71
CA VAL A 74 0.26 -4.93 7.03
C VAL A 74 0.17 -4.60 8.53
N LYS A 75 -0.36 -3.42 8.87
CA LYS A 75 -0.71 -3.12 10.27
C LYS A 75 -1.71 -4.18 10.70
N SER A 76 -1.28 -5.11 11.55
CA SER A 76 -2.05 -6.28 11.99
C SER A 76 -3.19 -5.94 12.96
N ASP A 77 -3.47 -4.65 13.19
CA ASP A 77 -4.27 -4.20 14.33
C ASP A 77 -5.67 -3.71 13.91
N PHE A 78 -6.22 -4.26 12.83
CA PHE A 78 -7.63 -4.07 12.51
C PHE A 78 -8.49 -4.90 13.48
N LYS A 79 -8.93 -4.24 14.56
CA LYS A 79 -9.94 -4.81 15.46
C LYS A 79 -11.30 -4.78 14.76
N LYS A 80 -12.06 -5.87 14.84
CA LYS A 80 -13.47 -5.87 14.42
C LYS A 80 -14.22 -4.86 15.27
N ILE A 81 -14.89 -3.91 14.63
CA ILE A 81 -15.79 -2.97 15.27
C ILE A 81 -17.21 -3.41 14.94
N GLU A 82 -18.04 -3.57 15.96
CA GLU A 82 -19.46 -3.81 15.78
C GLU A 82 -20.18 -2.48 15.53
N LEU A 83 -20.89 -2.38 14.41
CA LEU A 83 -21.68 -1.21 14.08
C LEU A 83 -23.04 -1.32 14.77
N LYS A 84 -23.38 -0.32 15.61
CA LYS A 84 -24.67 -0.28 16.33
C LYS A 84 -25.88 -0.29 15.41
N VAL A 85 -25.70 0.17 14.17
CA VAL A 85 -26.71 0.15 13.11
C VAL A 85 -26.10 -0.60 11.94
N PRO A 86 -26.79 -1.60 11.37
CA PRO A 86 -26.26 -2.33 10.21
C PRO A 86 -26.11 -1.37 9.03
N MET A 87 -25.03 -1.53 8.27
CA MET A 87 -24.91 -0.89 6.97
C MET A 87 -25.79 -1.67 6.00
N LEU A 88 -26.96 -1.11 5.69
CA LEU A 88 -27.88 -1.70 4.73
C LEU A 88 -27.36 -1.45 3.31
N SER A 89 -27.40 -2.49 2.48
CA SER A 89 -27.21 -2.38 1.04
C SER A 89 -28.51 -1.97 0.35
N LEU A 90 -28.38 -1.29 -0.78
CA LEU A 90 -29.50 -1.06 -1.68
C LEU A 90 -29.67 -2.28 -2.58
N ALA A 91 -30.90 -2.54 -3.00
CA ALA A 91 -31.16 -3.53 -4.03
C ALA A 91 -30.78 -2.94 -5.39
N ASP A 92 -30.11 -3.75 -6.21
CA ASP A 92 -29.76 -3.38 -7.58
C ASP A 92 -30.94 -3.63 -8.53
N ILE A 93 -31.03 -2.83 -9.58
CA ILE A 93 -31.96 -3.00 -10.70
C ILE A 93 -31.13 -2.98 -11.99
N PHE A 94 -31.28 -4.03 -12.79
CA PHE A 94 -30.53 -4.20 -14.03
C PHE A 94 -31.37 -3.86 -15.27
N GLU A 95 -32.69 -3.98 -15.16
CA GLU A 95 -33.63 -3.76 -16.27
C GLU A 95 -34.73 -2.75 -15.91
N LYS A 96 -35.18 -1.99 -16.90
CA LYS A 96 -36.21 -0.95 -16.69
C LYS A 96 -37.54 -1.53 -16.15
N ALA A 97 -37.85 -2.77 -16.47
CA ALA A 97 -39.04 -3.46 -15.98
C ALA A 97 -39.03 -3.61 -14.44
N GLU A 98 -37.87 -3.90 -13.85
CA GLU A 98 -37.71 -4.11 -12.40
C GLU A 98 -37.93 -2.82 -11.60
N VAL A 99 -37.73 -1.65 -12.20
CA VAL A 99 -38.10 -0.35 -11.62
C VAL A 99 -39.61 -0.26 -11.40
N SER A 100 -40.39 -0.73 -12.38
CA SER A 100 -41.85 -0.67 -12.32
C SER A 100 -42.40 -1.61 -11.24
N ASP A 101 -41.80 -2.80 -11.13
CA ASP A 101 -42.12 -3.77 -10.08
C ASP A 101 -41.77 -3.24 -8.68
N PHE A 102 -40.62 -2.57 -8.54
CA PHE A 102 -40.25 -1.91 -7.29
C PHE A 102 -41.25 -0.82 -6.91
N ILE A 103 -41.65 0.05 -7.85
CA ILE A 103 -42.67 1.09 -7.61
C ILE A 103 -44.00 0.44 -7.19
N MET A 104 -44.42 -0.64 -7.85
CA MET A 104 -45.64 -1.36 -7.49
C MET A 104 -45.56 -1.97 -6.08
N SER A 105 -44.39 -2.48 -5.67
CA SER A 105 -44.16 -2.98 -4.32
C SER A 105 -44.32 -1.89 -3.25
N ILE A 106 -43.85 -0.67 -3.54
CA ILE A 106 -44.01 0.51 -2.68
C ILE A 106 -45.48 0.91 -2.60
N LYS A 107 -46.18 1.03 -3.74
CA LYS A 107 -47.60 1.37 -3.77
C LYS A 107 -48.44 0.38 -2.95
N ARG A 108 -48.15 -0.93 -3.06
CA ARG A 108 -48.79 -1.98 -2.26
C ARG A 108 -48.48 -1.85 -0.77
N PHE A 109 -47.23 -1.57 -0.41
CA PHE A 109 -46.83 -1.38 0.98
C PHE A 109 -47.51 -0.17 1.62
N LEU A 110 -47.65 0.93 0.89
CA LEU A 110 -48.28 2.17 1.35
C LEU A 110 -49.83 2.14 1.24
N ASN A 111 -50.41 1.04 0.76
CA ASN A 111 -51.85 0.87 0.53
C ASN A 111 -52.47 2.05 -0.24
N SER A 112 -51.69 2.64 -1.16
CA SER A 112 -52.08 3.81 -1.95
C SER A 112 -52.64 3.31 -3.28
N GLY A 113 -53.95 3.11 -3.31
CA GLY A 113 -54.65 2.53 -4.45
C GLY A 113 -55.05 3.54 -5.51
N GLU A 114 -54.12 4.29 -6.11
CA GLU A 114 -54.38 4.99 -7.38
C GLU A 114 -53.14 5.00 -8.29
N ASP A 115 -53.35 4.62 -9.55
CA ASP A 115 -52.42 4.83 -10.63
C ASP A 115 -52.46 6.29 -11.06
N ILE A 116 -51.46 7.06 -10.61
CA ILE A 116 -51.06 8.33 -11.23
C ILE A 116 -50.25 8.00 -12.49
#